data_AF-A0A2A9M205-F1
#
_entry.id   AF-A0A2A9M205-F1
#
_cell.length_a   1.000
_cell.length_b   1.000
_cell.length_c   1.000
_cell.angle_alpha   90.00
_cell.angle_beta   90.00
_cell.angle_gamma   90.00
#
_symmetry.space_group_name_H-M   'P 1'
#
loop_
_entity.id
_entity.type
_entity.pdbx_description
1 polymer ?
#
loop_
_entity_poly.entity_id
_entity_poly.type
_entity_poly.pdbx_seq_one_letter_code
_entity_poly.pdbx_strand_id
1 'polypeptide(L)'
;MTRLRAPAGVLALALCLMFIASFARAQEAVRGGRQPGTTVHFDLPAQPLAKALQDFARISELIVLAPAPLLEGRTSAPIAGDFLPRDALERVLAGTGLRADFTRPDEAIIVAQPATGDAAPDAPDAMSGGALPIDGIGDSDERRAFAGMLQARLIDALCALPALTPGGYRLVAQLRIDDKGAVVAVNLVASSGLGVRDAAILRALRVLKLDTAPPAGLPQPVTILLRPVGRGVHFRCPADARG
;
A
#
# COMPACT_ATOMS: atom_id res chain seq x y z
N MET A 1 -74.21 -21.18 33.04
CA MET A 1 -73.45 -22.06 32.12
C MET A 1 -72.81 -21.14 31.10
N THR A 2 -71.51 -20.89 31.10
CA THR A 2 -70.45 -21.75 30.51
C THR A 2 -69.08 -21.32 31.08
N ARG A 3 -68.33 -22.26 31.66
CA ARG A 3 -66.93 -22.04 32.07
C ARG A 3 -66.03 -22.37 30.90
N LEU A 4 -65.33 -21.37 30.33
CA LEU A 4 -64.25 -21.62 29.38
C LEU A 4 -63.03 -22.16 30.14
N ARG A 5 -62.79 -23.47 30.04
CA ARG A 5 -61.50 -24.10 30.39
C ARG A 5 -60.51 -23.77 29.28
N ALA A 6 -59.60 -22.84 29.53
CA ALA A 6 -58.43 -22.66 28.67
C ALA A 6 -57.53 -23.90 28.82
N PRO A 7 -57.08 -24.53 27.72
CA PRO A 7 -56.23 -25.71 27.79
C PRO A 7 -54.85 -25.32 28.31
N ALA A 8 -54.41 -25.99 29.38
CA ALA A 8 -53.13 -25.75 30.07
C ALA A 8 -51.89 -25.77 29.14
N GLY A 9 -52.00 -26.35 27.94
CA GLY A 9 -50.94 -26.38 26.94
C GLY A 9 -50.57 -25.01 26.35
N VAL A 10 -51.51 -24.07 26.27
CA VAL A 10 -51.23 -22.72 25.69
C VAL A 10 -50.43 -21.86 26.67
N LEU A 11 -50.65 -22.04 27.98
CA LEU A 11 -49.89 -21.32 29.01
C LEU A 11 -48.45 -21.84 29.13
N ALA A 12 -48.24 -23.15 28.98
CA ALA A 12 -46.92 -23.76 29.03
C ALA A 12 -46.04 -23.36 27.83
N LEU A 13 -46.62 -23.23 26.63
CA LEU A 13 -45.90 -22.79 25.44
C LEU A 13 -45.46 -21.31 25.53
N ALA A 14 -46.32 -20.44 26.09
CA ALA A 14 -46.02 -19.03 26.28
C ALA A 14 -44.90 -18.78 27.30
N LEU A 15 -44.85 -19.56 28.38
CA LEU A 15 -43.77 -19.52 29.38
C LEU A 15 -42.44 -20.03 28.81
N CYS A 16 -42.46 -21.04 27.95
CA CYS A 16 -41.25 -21.56 27.28
C CYS A 16 -40.66 -20.55 26.28
N LEU A 17 -41.52 -19.82 25.55
CA LEU A 17 -41.10 -18.74 24.64
C LEU A 17 -40.53 -17.52 25.38
N MET A 18 -41.05 -17.16 26.56
CA MET A 18 -40.47 -16.09 27.38
C MET A 18 -39.09 -16.48 27.96
N PHE A 19 -38.88 -17.75 28.32
CA PHE A 19 -37.59 -18.19 28.89
C PHE A 19 -36.46 -18.22 27.83
N ILE A 20 -36.78 -18.55 26.58
CA ILE A 20 -35.83 -18.51 25.46
C ILE A 20 -35.45 -17.07 25.11
N ALA A 21 -36.37 -16.10 25.27
CA ALA A 21 -36.09 -14.69 25.02
C ALA A 21 -35.12 -14.04 26.04
N SER A 22 -35.02 -14.60 27.26
CA SER A 22 -34.10 -14.11 28.30
C SER A 22 -32.66 -14.61 28.12
N PHE A 23 -32.44 -15.80 27.55
CA PHE A 23 -31.08 -16.32 27.31
C PHE A 23 -30.36 -15.64 26.13
N ALA A 24 -31.09 -15.04 25.20
CA ALA A 24 -30.51 -14.37 24.04
C ALA A 24 -29.83 -13.02 24.36
N ARG A 25 -30.03 -12.46 25.56
CA ARG A 25 -29.47 -11.15 25.96
C ARG A 25 -28.21 -11.21 26.83
N ALA A 26 -27.69 -12.40 27.12
CA ALA A 26 -26.52 -12.58 27.99
C ALA A 26 -25.23 -13.00 27.25
N GLN A 27 -25.25 -13.09 25.91
CA GLN A 27 -24.06 -13.38 25.11
C GLN A 27 -23.54 -12.12 24.39
N GLU A 28 -23.28 -11.06 25.14
CA GLU A 28 -22.40 -9.97 24.70
C GLU A 28 -21.13 -9.98 25.56
N ALA A 29 -20.44 -11.11 25.56
CA ALA A 29 -19.09 -11.21 26.08
C ALA A 29 -18.13 -11.57 24.94
N VAL A 30 -17.14 -10.68 24.76
CA VAL A 30 -15.89 -10.85 24.01
C VAL A 30 -16.00 -10.76 22.48
N ARG A 31 -16.15 -9.52 21.99
CA ARG A 31 -15.38 -9.07 20.81
C ARG A 31 -14.24 -8.19 21.29
N GLY A 32 -13.21 -8.82 21.84
CA GLY A 32 -11.90 -8.19 22.05
C GLY A 32 -11.15 -8.04 20.74
N GLY A 33 -11.72 -7.32 19.78
CA GLY A 33 -10.95 -6.69 18.72
C GLY A 33 -10.71 -5.26 19.16
N ARG A 34 -9.45 -4.88 19.41
CA ARG A 34 -9.10 -3.49 19.72
C ARG A 34 -9.72 -2.61 18.63
N GLN A 35 -10.65 -1.75 19.02
CA GLN A 35 -11.31 -0.88 18.05
C GLN A 35 -10.24 0.03 17.43
N PRO A 36 -10.21 0.16 16.10
CA PRO A 36 -9.36 1.15 15.44
C PRO A 36 -9.90 2.54 15.83
N GLY A 37 -9.34 3.12 16.90
CA GLY A 37 -9.83 4.36 17.49
C GLY A 37 -9.49 4.58 18.97
N THR A 38 -8.97 3.57 19.68
CA THR A 38 -8.53 3.77 21.08
C THR A 38 -7.09 4.26 21.13
N THR A 39 -6.84 5.35 21.84
CA THR A 39 -5.50 5.84 22.15
C THR A 39 -4.79 4.88 23.10
N VAL A 40 -3.51 4.62 22.85
CA VAL A 40 -2.63 3.80 23.67
C VAL A 40 -1.48 4.67 24.16
N HIS A 41 -1.08 4.47 25.41
CA HIS A 41 0.07 5.16 25.98
C HIS A 41 1.38 4.55 25.44
N PHE A 42 2.23 5.37 24.83
CA PHE A 42 3.56 4.99 24.37
C PHE A 42 4.62 5.75 25.16
N ASP A 43 5.67 5.03 25.54
CA ASP A 43 6.92 5.59 26.07
C ASP A 43 8.08 4.80 25.43
N LEU A 44 8.51 5.25 24.26
CA LEU A 44 9.58 4.64 23.48
C LEU A 44 10.70 5.67 23.28
N PRO A 45 11.90 5.44 23.84
CA PRO A 45 13.04 6.31 23.59
C PRO A 45 13.57 6.14 22.16
N ALA A 46 14.41 7.07 21.73
CA ALA A 46 15.14 6.93 20.47
C ALA A 46 16.06 5.70 20.56
N GLN A 47 15.74 4.67 19.79
CA GLN A 47 16.44 3.38 19.84
C GLN A 47 16.55 2.75 18.45
N PRO A 48 17.40 1.70 18.27
CA PRO A 48 17.51 1.00 17.00
C PRO A 48 16.13 0.60 16.47
N LEU A 49 15.87 0.89 15.19
CA LEU A 49 14.51 0.84 14.65
C LEU A 49 13.87 -0.55 14.78
N ALA A 50 14.67 -1.61 14.58
CA ALA A 50 14.21 -2.98 14.78
C ALA A 50 13.64 -3.23 16.19
N LYS A 51 14.31 -2.70 17.22
CA LYS A 51 13.87 -2.80 18.62
C LYS A 51 12.63 -1.95 18.89
N ALA A 52 12.60 -0.73 18.34
CA ALA A 52 11.44 0.15 18.46
C ALA A 52 10.16 -0.46 17.87
N LEU A 53 10.25 -1.08 16.69
CA LEU A 53 9.09 -1.72 16.05
C LEU A 53 8.61 -2.96 16.83
N GLN A 54 9.52 -3.71 17.44
CA GLN A 54 9.16 -4.84 18.32
C GLN A 54 8.44 -4.37 19.58
N ASP A 55 8.97 -3.34 20.25
CA ASP A 55 8.35 -2.78 21.45
C ASP A 55 7.00 -2.13 21.11
N PHE A 56 6.91 -1.42 19.98
CA PHE A 56 5.68 -0.84 19.46
C PHE A 56 4.61 -1.89 19.17
N ALA A 57 4.93 -2.98 18.47
CA ALA A 57 3.99 -4.06 18.16
C ALA A 57 3.44 -4.71 19.43
N ARG A 58 4.27 -4.84 20.47
CA ARG A 58 3.86 -5.35 21.79
C ARG A 58 2.90 -4.42 22.53
N ILE A 59 3.10 -3.11 22.45
CA ILE A 59 2.25 -2.11 23.13
C ILE A 59 0.92 -1.91 22.39
N SER A 60 0.97 -1.86 21.06
CA SER A 60 -0.19 -1.53 20.22
C SER A 60 -1.06 -2.71 19.81
N GLU A 61 -0.58 -3.95 20.05
CA GLU A 61 -1.17 -5.20 19.55
C GLU A 61 -1.29 -5.26 18.01
N LEU A 62 -0.59 -4.38 17.28
CA LEU A 62 -0.56 -4.38 15.82
C LEU A 62 0.49 -5.38 15.29
N ILE A 63 0.14 -6.05 14.21
CA ILE A 63 1.08 -6.86 13.43
C ILE A 63 1.89 -5.92 12.55
N VAL A 64 3.20 -5.82 12.80
CA VAL A 64 4.11 -4.98 12.01
C VAL A 64 5.11 -5.85 11.27
N LEU A 65 5.03 -5.86 9.94
CA LEU A 65 5.90 -6.59 9.04
C LEU A 65 6.99 -5.65 8.52
N ALA A 66 8.23 -5.90 8.89
CA ALA A 66 9.37 -5.06 8.49
C ALA A 66 10.48 -5.90 7.85
N PRO A 67 10.80 -5.68 6.56
CA PRO A 67 11.95 -6.31 5.92
C PRO A 67 13.26 -5.92 6.62
N ALA A 68 14.05 -6.90 7.04
CA ALA A 68 15.31 -6.67 7.76
C ALA A 68 16.28 -5.68 7.07
N PRO A 69 16.46 -5.73 5.72
CA PRO A 69 17.38 -4.79 5.04
C PRO A 69 16.97 -3.32 5.16
N LEU A 70 15.70 -3.02 5.46
CA LEU A 70 15.23 -1.65 5.63
C LEU A 70 15.54 -1.11 7.03
N LEU A 71 15.70 -1.99 8.02
CA LEU A 71 15.86 -1.64 9.43
C LEU A 71 17.33 -1.44 9.84
N GLU A 72 18.27 -2.00 9.08
CA GLU A 72 19.69 -1.95 9.37
C GLU A 72 20.22 -0.51 9.44
N GLY A 73 20.95 -0.20 10.51
CA GLY A 73 21.57 1.11 10.71
C GLY A 73 20.61 2.28 10.93
N ARG A 74 19.29 2.04 11.05
CA ARG A 74 18.29 3.10 11.29
C ARG A 74 17.91 3.21 12.75
N THR A 75 17.64 4.44 13.19
CA THR A 75 17.22 4.77 14.55
C THR A 75 15.83 5.38 14.52
N SER A 76 14.95 4.91 15.39
CA SER A 76 13.59 5.46 15.55
C SER A 76 13.60 6.82 16.23
N ALA A 77 12.57 7.63 15.95
CA ALA A 77 12.31 8.84 16.72
C ALA A 77 11.67 8.49 18.08
N PRO A 78 11.95 9.28 19.13
CA PRO A 78 11.32 9.08 20.44
C PRO A 78 9.83 9.44 20.38
N ILE A 79 9.01 8.69 21.10
CA ILE A 79 7.58 8.97 21.24
C ILE A 79 7.15 8.74 22.69
N ALA A 80 6.51 9.76 23.27
CA ALA A 80 5.98 9.72 24.63
C ALA A 80 4.58 10.36 24.65
N GLY A 81 3.60 9.66 25.19
CA GLY A 81 2.22 10.14 25.33
C GLY A 81 1.17 9.19 24.75
N ASP A 82 -0.09 9.61 24.82
CA ASP A 82 -1.24 8.85 24.34
C ASP A 82 -1.50 9.12 22.86
N PHE A 83 -1.41 8.06 22.05
CA PHE A 83 -1.55 8.16 20.61
C PHE A 83 -2.38 7.03 20.04
N LEU A 84 -3.04 7.30 18.92
CA LEU A 84 -3.57 6.22 18.10
C LEU A 84 -2.39 5.38 17.60
N PRO A 85 -2.48 4.03 17.62
CA PRO A 85 -1.43 3.17 17.14
C PRO A 85 -0.91 3.54 15.73
N ARG A 86 -1.81 3.95 14.83
CA ARG A 86 -1.44 4.36 13.46
C ARG A 86 -0.55 5.60 13.47
N ASP A 87 -0.99 6.66 14.14
CA ASP A 87 -0.26 7.92 14.26
C ASP A 87 1.08 7.72 15.01
N ALA A 88 1.08 6.86 16.02
CA ALA A 88 2.28 6.51 16.77
C ALA A 88 3.31 5.81 15.88
N LEU A 89 2.90 4.87 15.02
CA LEU A 89 3.80 4.18 14.12
C LEU A 89 4.45 5.13 13.10
N GLU A 90 3.68 6.08 12.56
CA GLU A 90 4.23 7.10 11.66
C GLU A 90 5.27 7.98 12.35
N ARG A 91 5.04 8.32 13.63
CA ARG A 91 6.00 9.09 14.44
C ARG A 91 7.27 8.31 14.76
N VAL A 92 7.16 7.02 15.12
CA VAL A 92 8.33 6.15 15.36
C VAL A 92 9.22 6.07 14.11
N LEU A 93 8.62 6.09 12.91
CA LEU A 93 9.30 6.06 11.63
C LEU A 93 9.76 7.43 11.13
N ALA A 94 9.42 8.52 11.82
CA ALA A 94 9.80 9.86 11.39
C ALA A 94 11.33 10.01 11.34
N GLY A 95 11.83 10.63 10.26
CA GLY A 95 13.27 10.80 10.03
C GLY A 95 14.01 9.53 9.59
N THR A 96 13.35 8.37 9.59
CA THR A 96 13.95 7.11 9.10
C THR A 96 13.86 6.96 7.59
N GLY A 97 13.07 7.78 6.88
CA GLY A 97 12.83 7.60 5.45
C GLY A 97 12.07 6.31 5.11
N LEU A 98 11.32 5.77 6.08
CA LEU A 98 10.43 4.63 5.93
C LEU A 98 9.00 5.08 6.30
N ARG A 99 8.00 4.40 5.74
CA ARG A 99 6.58 4.62 6.06
C ARG A 99 5.90 3.28 6.38
N ALA A 100 4.82 3.35 7.16
CA ALA A 100 3.93 2.21 7.35
C ALA A 100 2.87 2.18 6.24
N ASP A 101 2.63 1.00 5.68
CA ASP A 101 1.56 0.72 4.74
C ASP A 101 0.56 -0.24 5.39
N PHE A 102 -0.66 0.21 5.64
CA PHE A 102 -1.64 -0.57 6.37
C PHE A 102 -2.47 -1.43 5.42
N THR A 103 -2.16 -2.74 5.38
CA THR A 103 -2.90 -3.72 4.58
C THR A 103 -4.23 -4.11 5.23
N ARG A 104 -4.31 -4.04 6.57
CA ARG A 104 -5.51 -4.35 7.37
C ARG A 104 -5.68 -3.36 8.53
N PRO A 105 -6.83 -3.40 9.26
CA PRO A 105 -7.04 -2.57 10.45
C PRO A 105 -5.97 -2.78 11.54
N ASP A 106 -5.44 -3.99 11.64
CA ASP A 106 -4.53 -4.50 12.66
C ASP A 106 -3.13 -4.89 12.12
N GLU A 107 -2.86 -4.65 10.82
CA GLU A 107 -1.63 -5.08 10.14
C GLU A 107 -0.99 -3.93 9.35
N ALA A 108 0.32 -3.76 9.48
CA ALA A 108 1.13 -2.75 8.79
C ALA A 108 2.42 -3.36 8.21
N ILE A 109 2.79 -2.96 7.01
CA ILE A 109 4.03 -3.32 6.33
C ILE A 109 4.93 -2.09 6.24
N ILE A 110 6.17 -2.19 6.68
CA ILE A 110 7.16 -1.11 6.59
C ILE A 110 7.78 -1.10 5.18
N VAL A 111 7.70 0.05 4.52
CA VAL A 111 8.23 0.27 3.18
C VAL A 111 9.06 1.54 3.13
N ALA A 112 9.95 1.66 2.14
CA ALA A 112 10.71 2.89 1.93
C ALA A 112 9.77 4.06 1.63
N GLN A 113 9.99 5.19 2.30
CA GLN A 113 9.25 6.42 2.03
C GLN A 113 9.84 7.06 0.77
N PRO A 114 9.03 7.28 -0.28
CA PRO A 114 9.50 8.02 -1.45
C PRO A 114 9.84 9.44 -1.01
N ALA A 115 11.03 9.92 -1.35
CA ALA A 115 11.45 11.28 -1.03
C ALA A 115 10.44 12.30 -1.59
N THR A 116 9.65 12.88 -0.68
CA THR A 116 8.93 14.13 -0.89
C THR A 116 9.98 15.22 -0.74
N GLY A 117 10.20 16.01 -1.78
CA GLY A 117 11.28 16.98 -1.82
C GLY A 117 11.13 18.03 -0.73
N ASP A 118 12.08 18.06 0.18
CA ASP A 118 12.64 19.27 0.77
C ASP A 118 14.12 19.34 0.36
N ALA A 119 14.56 20.53 -0.06
CA ALA A 119 15.95 20.86 -0.43
C ALA A 119 16.91 20.57 0.75
N ALA A 120 18.17 20.15 0.66
CA ALA A 120 19.26 20.17 -0.34
C ALA A 120 20.36 19.16 0.14
N PRO A 121 21.62 19.12 -0.36
CA PRO A 121 22.18 19.50 -1.66
C PRO A 121 22.71 18.28 -2.45
N ASP A 122 23.16 18.54 -3.68
CA ASP A 122 23.72 17.58 -4.64
C ASP A 122 24.73 16.58 -4.04
N ALA A 123 24.47 15.30 -4.28
CA ALA A 123 25.52 14.31 -4.46
C ALA A 123 25.54 13.94 -5.96
N PRO A 124 26.72 13.88 -6.59
CA PRO A 124 26.86 13.89 -8.03
C PRO A 124 26.33 12.59 -8.65
N ASP A 125 25.91 12.73 -9.91
CA ASP A 125 25.59 11.65 -10.84
C ASP A 125 26.45 10.41 -10.61
N ALA A 126 25.86 9.36 -10.04
CA ALA A 126 26.31 7.99 -10.29
C ALA A 126 25.79 7.59 -11.67
N MET A 127 26.44 8.19 -12.67
CA MET A 127 26.52 7.69 -14.02
C MET A 127 27.18 6.31 -13.97
N SER A 128 26.41 5.24 -13.79
CA SER A 128 26.85 3.92 -14.23
C SER A 128 26.55 3.76 -15.72
N GLY A 129 27.27 4.56 -16.50
CA GLY A 129 27.77 4.10 -17.79
C GLY A 129 28.87 3.08 -17.51
N GLY A 130 28.48 1.82 -17.39
CA GLY A 130 29.39 0.68 -17.28
C GLY A 130 29.06 -0.33 -18.36
N ALA A 131 29.52 -0.07 -19.59
CA ALA A 131 29.81 -1.12 -20.56
C ALA A 131 31.32 -1.44 -20.38
N LEU A 132 31.81 -2.68 -20.32
CA LEU A 132 31.51 -3.90 -21.06
C LEU A 132 31.89 -5.17 -20.22
N PRO A 133 31.95 -6.40 -20.79
CA PRO A 133 30.95 -7.44 -20.66
C PRO A 133 31.46 -8.67 -19.87
N ILE A 134 30.57 -9.42 -19.22
CA ILE A 134 30.84 -10.78 -18.79
C ILE A 134 29.67 -11.64 -19.25
N ASP A 135 29.97 -12.71 -19.97
CA ASP A 135 29.03 -13.69 -20.47
C ASP A 135 28.07 -14.15 -19.37
N GLY A 136 26.82 -13.69 -19.49
CA GLY A 136 25.68 -13.94 -18.63
C GLY A 136 24.43 -13.37 -19.31
N ILE A 137 24.35 -13.57 -20.62
CA ILE A 137 23.41 -12.94 -21.54
C ILE A 137 22.08 -13.69 -21.46
N GLY A 138 21.09 -13.04 -20.87
CA GLY A 138 19.70 -13.46 -20.87
C GLY A 138 18.92 -12.57 -19.91
N ASP A 139 19.40 -12.50 -18.68
CA ASP A 139 18.62 -11.97 -17.56
C ASP A 139 18.58 -10.42 -17.48
N SER A 140 19.60 -9.72 -18.00
CA SER A 140 19.66 -8.26 -17.99
C SER A 140 19.09 -7.63 -19.27
N ASP A 141 19.30 -8.27 -20.42
CA ASP A 141 18.83 -7.78 -21.72
C ASP A 141 17.32 -7.97 -21.88
N GLU A 142 16.78 -9.14 -21.50
CA GLU A 142 15.34 -9.38 -21.52
C GLU A 142 14.59 -8.44 -20.58
N ARG A 143 15.13 -8.19 -19.38
CA ARG A 143 14.55 -7.22 -18.44
C ARG A 143 14.60 -5.80 -18.97
N ARG A 144 15.71 -5.40 -19.62
CA ARG A 144 15.83 -4.06 -20.23
C ARG A 144 14.84 -3.89 -21.38
N ALA A 145 14.69 -4.92 -22.22
CA ALA A 145 13.71 -4.95 -23.30
C ALA A 145 12.27 -4.88 -22.75
N PHE A 146 11.96 -5.67 -21.71
CA PHE A 146 10.66 -5.64 -21.05
C PHE A 146 10.37 -4.27 -20.41
N ALA A 147 11.35 -3.67 -19.73
CA ALA A 147 11.21 -2.33 -19.15
C ALA A 147 10.95 -1.27 -20.22
N GLY A 148 11.66 -1.32 -21.36
CA GLY A 148 11.44 -0.42 -22.50
C GLY A 148 10.04 -0.58 -23.09
N MET A 149 9.57 -1.82 -23.27
CA MET A 149 8.22 -2.12 -23.77
C MET A 149 7.14 -1.67 -22.79
N LEU A 150 7.29 -1.96 -21.49
CA LEU A 150 6.38 -1.50 -20.44
C LEU A 150 6.30 0.03 -20.42
N GLN A 151 7.44 0.71 -20.51
CA GLN A 151 7.49 2.16 -20.56
C GLN A 151 6.77 2.71 -21.79
N ALA A 152 6.99 2.14 -22.98
CA ALA A 152 6.29 2.57 -24.20
C ALA A 152 4.77 2.41 -24.08
N ARG A 153 4.30 1.24 -23.63
CA ARG A 153 2.86 0.97 -23.46
C ARG A 153 2.21 1.86 -22.41
N LEU A 154 2.94 2.16 -21.33
CA LEU A 154 2.50 3.11 -20.32
C LEU A 154 2.37 4.52 -20.91
N ILE A 155 3.35 4.97 -21.70
CA ILE A 155 3.33 6.27 -22.36
C ILE A 155 2.13 6.38 -23.31
N ASP A 156 1.90 5.37 -24.15
CA ASP A 156 0.77 5.33 -25.07
C ASP A 156 -0.57 5.46 -24.32
N ALA A 157 -0.75 4.68 -23.25
CA ALA A 157 -1.97 4.70 -22.45
C ALA A 157 -2.22 6.04 -21.74
N LEU A 158 -1.17 6.68 -21.23
CA LEU A 158 -1.28 8.00 -20.58
C LEU A 158 -1.49 9.13 -21.60
N CYS A 159 -0.88 9.02 -22.78
CA CYS A 159 -1.03 10.01 -23.85
C CYS A 159 -2.37 9.91 -24.59
N ALA A 160 -3.07 8.78 -24.53
CA ALA A 160 -4.41 8.63 -25.09
C ALA A 160 -5.45 9.58 -24.46
N LEU A 161 -5.19 10.07 -23.24
CA LEU A 161 -6.07 10.99 -22.51
C LEU A 161 -5.32 12.28 -22.16
N PRO A 162 -5.72 13.45 -22.68
CA PRO A 162 -5.04 14.73 -22.38
C PRO A 162 -4.96 15.06 -20.89
N ALA A 163 -5.95 14.63 -20.09
CA ALA A 163 -5.96 14.82 -18.64
C ALA A 163 -4.90 13.99 -17.87
N LEU A 164 -4.35 12.97 -18.53
CA LEU A 164 -3.35 12.04 -17.99
C LEU A 164 -1.95 12.26 -18.58
N THR A 165 -1.77 13.29 -19.40
CA THR A 165 -0.47 13.59 -19.99
C THR A 165 0.55 13.86 -18.89
N PRO A 166 1.63 13.07 -18.79
CA PRO A 166 2.69 13.30 -17.83
C PRO A 166 3.30 14.69 -18.00
N GLY A 167 3.49 15.39 -16.88
CA GLY A 167 4.23 16.65 -16.92
C GLY A 167 4.08 17.54 -15.70
N GLY A 168 2.87 17.62 -15.13
CA GLY A 168 2.58 18.51 -14.02
C GLY A 168 2.47 17.84 -12.64
N TYR A 169 2.78 16.55 -12.54
CA TYR A 169 2.53 15.79 -11.33
C TYR A 169 3.52 14.64 -11.13
N ARG A 170 3.67 14.26 -9.86
CA ARG A 170 4.38 13.04 -9.45
C ARG A 170 3.35 12.00 -9.05
N LEU A 171 3.52 10.75 -9.45
CA LEU A 171 2.68 9.66 -8.97
C LEU A 171 3.51 8.39 -8.87
N VAL A 172 3.28 7.59 -7.83
CA VAL A 172 3.92 6.29 -7.66
C VAL A 172 2.83 5.23 -7.58
N ALA A 173 2.96 4.19 -8.39
CA ALA A 173 2.06 3.04 -8.36
C ALA A 173 2.84 1.74 -8.49
N GLN A 174 2.26 0.66 -7.97
CA GLN A 174 2.77 -0.71 -8.08
C GLN A 174 1.83 -1.52 -8.95
N LEU A 175 2.37 -2.26 -9.91
CA LEU A 175 1.64 -3.07 -10.87
C LEU A 175 1.98 -4.54 -10.65
N ARG A 176 0.95 -5.38 -10.59
CA ARG A 176 1.08 -6.84 -10.74
C ARG A 176 0.68 -7.22 -12.14
N ILE A 177 1.53 -7.99 -12.80
CA ILE A 177 1.39 -8.38 -14.20
C ILE A 177 1.34 -9.91 -14.22
N ASP A 178 0.35 -10.49 -14.91
CA ASP A 178 0.25 -11.93 -15.06
C ASP A 178 1.25 -12.48 -16.10
N ASP A 179 1.24 -13.80 -16.26
CA ASP A 179 2.06 -14.54 -17.24
C ASP A 179 1.68 -14.23 -18.70
N LYS A 180 0.57 -13.52 -18.94
CA LYS A 180 0.11 -13.08 -20.28
C LYS A 180 0.36 -11.60 -20.53
N GLY A 181 1.03 -10.91 -19.61
CA GLY A 181 1.32 -9.48 -19.73
C GLY A 181 0.13 -8.57 -19.40
N ALA A 182 -0.96 -9.08 -18.82
CA ALA A 182 -2.09 -8.26 -18.39
C ALA A 182 -1.86 -7.73 -16.97
N VAL A 183 -2.22 -6.46 -16.75
CA VAL A 183 -2.15 -5.85 -15.42
C VAL A 183 -3.34 -6.32 -14.58
N VAL A 184 -3.10 -7.21 -13.62
CA VAL A 184 -4.13 -7.82 -12.77
C VAL A 184 -4.41 -7.04 -11.50
N ALA A 185 -3.45 -6.24 -11.03
CA ALA A 185 -3.65 -5.37 -9.87
C ALA A 185 -2.80 -4.11 -9.98
N VAL A 186 -3.35 -3.00 -9.48
CA VAL A 186 -2.66 -1.72 -9.38
C VAL A 186 -2.87 -1.15 -7.98
N ASN A 187 -1.77 -0.89 -7.28
CA ASN A 187 -1.77 -0.24 -5.97
C ASN A 187 -1.20 1.18 -6.10
N LEU A 188 -1.92 2.18 -5.56
CA LEU A 188 -1.43 3.57 -5.54
C LEU A 188 -0.55 3.75 -4.31
N VAL A 189 0.70 4.15 -4.52
CA VAL A 189 1.68 4.39 -3.45
C VAL A 189 1.78 5.88 -3.11
N ALA A 190 1.69 6.76 -4.11
CA ALA A 190 1.69 8.21 -3.92
C ALA A 190 0.77 8.87 -4.96
N SER A 191 -0.10 9.77 -4.48
CA SER A 191 -1.10 10.50 -5.27
C SER A 191 -0.46 11.55 -6.19
N SER A 192 -1.13 11.84 -7.32
CA SER A 192 -0.83 12.99 -8.19
C SER A 192 -1.22 14.35 -7.61
N GLY A 193 -1.87 14.37 -6.45
CA GLY A 193 -2.44 15.56 -5.81
C GLY A 193 -3.89 15.85 -6.24
N LEU A 194 -4.44 15.08 -7.18
CA LEU A 194 -5.81 15.22 -7.67
C LEU A 194 -6.50 13.85 -7.79
N GLY A 195 -7.49 13.58 -6.94
CA GLY A 195 -8.17 12.27 -6.89
C GLY A 195 -8.84 11.86 -8.20
N VAL A 196 -9.40 12.81 -8.97
CA VAL A 196 -9.99 12.53 -10.30
C VAL A 196 -8.93 12.02 -11.27
N ARG A 197 -7.71 12.60 -11.22
CA ARG A 197 -6.58 12.18 -12.04
C ARG A 197 -6.07 10.82 -11.59
N ASP A 198 -5.92 10.59 -10.29
CA ASP A 198 -5.50 9.30 -9.73
C ASP A 198 -6.45 8.18 -10.18
N ALA A 199 -7.76 8.39 -10.04
CA ALA A 199 -8.76 7.42 -10.47
C ALA A 199 -8.74 7.16 -11.98
N ALA A 200 -8.43 8.17 -12.79
CA ALA A 200 -8.28 8.01 -14.24
C ALA A 200 -6.99 7.26 -14.60
N ILE A 201 -5.86 7.56 -13.95
CA ILE A 201 -4.58 6.84 -14.13
C ILE A 201 -4.74 5.38 -13.73
N LEU A 202 -5.28 5.09 -12.54
CA LEU A 202 -5.47 3.72 -12.08
C LEU A 202 -6.38 2.90 -13.01
N ARG A 203 -7.41 3.53 -13.61
CA ARG A 203 -8.24 2.87 -14.64
C ARG A 203 -7.46 2.58 -15.91
N ALA A 204 -6.69 3.55 -16.41
CA ALA A 204 -5.84 3.36 -17.59
C ALA A 204 -4.80 2.25 -17.39
N LEU A 205 -4.19 2.17 -16.21
CA LEU A 205 -3.21 1.13 -15.87
C LEU A 205 -3.83 -0.27 -15.77
N ARG A 206 -5.06 -0.40 -15.24
CA ARG A 206 -5.73 -1.71 -15.10
C ARG A 206 -6.12 -2.34 -16.43
N VAL A 207 -6.39 -1.53 -17.46
CA VAL A 207 -6.72 -2.03 -18.80
C VAL A 207 -5.48 -2.21 -19.67
N LEU A 208 -4.29 -1.88 -19.15
CA LEU A 208 -3.04 -2.03 -19.86
C LEU A 208 -2.75 -3.52 -20.10
N LYS A 209 -2.45 -3.84 -21.36
CA LYS A 209 -1.97 -5.16 -21.77
C LYS A 209 -0.63 -4.98 -22.46
N LEU A 210 0.36 -5.70 -21.97
CA LEU A 210 1.69 -5.77 -22.54
C LEU A 210 1.70 -6.80 -23.67
N ASP A 211 2.53 -6.56 -24.69
CA ASP A 211 2.64 -7.46 -25.85
C ASP A 211 3.36 -8.76 -25.50
N THR A 212 4.21 -8.69 -24.46
CA THR A 212 5.07 -9.79 -24.03
C THR A 212 4.84 -10.07 -22.55
N ALA A 213 4.91 -11.36 -22.21
CA ALA A 213 4.92 -11.80 -20.82
C ALA A 213 6.12 -11.23 -20.05
N PRO A 214 5.98 -10.97 -18.73
CA PRO A 214 7.12 -10.61 -17.89
C PRO A 214 8.16 -11.74 -17.88
N PRO A 215 9.47 -11.41 -17.93
CA PRO A 215 10.52 -12.42 -17.90
C PRO A 215 10.52 -13.19 -16.57
N ALA A 216 11.01 -14.42 -16.60
CA ALA A 216 11.12 -15.25 -15.41
C ALA A 216 12.03 -14.56 -14.36
N GLY A 217 11.61 -14.59 -13.09
CA GLY A 217 12.37 -13.94 -12.01
C GLY A 217 12.25 -12.41 -11.96
N LEU A 218 11.32 -11.79 -12.72
CA LEU A 218 11.00 -10.37 -12.53
C LEU A 218 10.41 -10.16 -11.12
N PRO A 219 11.01 -9.31 -10.27
CA PRO A 219 10.45 -9.00 -8.97
C PRO A 219 9.13 -8.27 -9.12
N GLN A 220 8.06 -8.85 -8.58
CA GLN A 220 6.73 -8.27 -8.56
C GLN A 220 6.33 -7.87 -7.14
N PRO A 221 5.57 -6.76 -6.95
CA PRO A 221 5.02 -5.89 -7.99
C PRO A 221 6.03 -4.89 -8.57
N VAL A 222 5.87 -4.55 -9.84
CA VAL A 222 6.72 -3.55 -10.53
C VAL A 222 6.30 -2.16 -10.08
N THR A 223 7.25 -1.35 -9.57
CA THR A 223 6.98 0.03 -9.15
C THR A 223 7.24 1.00 -10.30
N ILE A 224 6.25 1.84 -10.62
CA ILE A 224 6.38 2.95 -11.57
C ILE A 224 6.41 4.28 -10.84
N LEU A 225 7.24 5.20 -11.33
CA LEU A 225 7.32 6.59 -10.88
C LEU A 225 7.07 7.49 -12.09
N LEU A 226 5.93 8.20 -12.06
CA LEU A 226 5.69 9.32 -12.96
C LEU A 226 6.37 10.55 -12.34
N ARG A 227 7.28 11.16 -13.10
CA ARG A 227 7.97 12.38 -12.70
C ARG A 227 7.36 13.58 -13.41
N PRO A 228 7.28 14.74 -12.75
CA PRO A 228 6.99 15.99 -13.44
C PRO A 228 8.08 16.30 -14.46
N VAL A 229 7.72 16.99 -15.54
CA VAL A 229 8.71 17.50 -16.49
C VAL A 229 9.48 18.67 -15.87
N GLY A 230 10.77 18.78 -16.20
CA GLY A 230 11.68 19.76 -15.62
C GLY A 230 13.03 19.16 -15.29
N ARG A 231 14.05 20.02 -15.10
CA ARG A 231 15.44 19.64 -14.74
C ARG A 231 15.96 18.41 -15.52
N GLY A 232 16.08 18.53 -16.84
CA GLY A 232 16.62 17.46 -17.72
C GLY A 232 15.64 16.34 -18.08
N VAL A 233 14.44 16.31 -17.50
CA VAL A 233 13.38 15.36 -17.90
C VAL A 233 12.46 16.04 -18.91
N HIS A 234 12.59 15.65 -20.17
CA HIS A 234 11.72 16.06 -21.25
C HIS A 234 10.73 14.95 -21.55
N PHE A 235 9.44 15.29 -21.59
CA PHE A 235 8.39 14.38 -21.99
C PHE A 235 7.62 14.98 -23.16
N ARG A 236 7.40 14.17 -24.19
CA ARG A 236 6.48 14.48 -25.29
C ARG A 236 5.71 13.22 -25.58
N CYS A 237 4.39 13.38 -25.72
CA CYS A 237 3.60 12.30 -26.28
C CYS A 237 4.10 12.00 -27.70
N PRO A 238 4.19 10.72 -28.09
CA PRO A 238 4.41 10.36 -29.48
C PRO A 238 3.39 11.09 -30.34
N ALA A 239 3.83 11.71 -31.45
CA ALA A 239 2.89 12.21 -32.44
C ALA A 239 2.06 11.01 -32.90
N ASP A 240 0.74 11.10 -32.76
CA ASP A 240 -0.20 10.03 -33.11
C ASP A 240 0.23 9.36 -34.43
N ALA A 241 0.62 8.10 -34.39
CA ALA A 241 0.70 7.25 -35.59
C ALA A 241 -0.72 6.79 -35.99
N ARG A 242 -1.69 7.71 -35.93
CA ARG A 242 -3.03 7.55 -36.49
C ARG A 242 -3.08 8.28 -37.82
N GLY A 243 -2.48 7.63 -38.81
CA GLY A 243 -2.94 7.70 -40.20
C GLY A 243 -3.93 6.59 -40.45
#